data_AF-A0A7J7VYF7-F1
#
_entry.id   AF-A0A7J7VYF7-F1
#
_cell.length_a   1.000
_cell.length_b   1.000
_cell.length_c   1.000
_cell.angle_alpha   90.00
_cell.angle_beta   90.00
_cell.angle_gamma   90.00
#
_symmetry.space_group_name_H-M   'P 1'
#
loop_
_entity.id
_entity.type
_entity.pdbx_description
1 polymer ?
#
loop_
_entity_poly.entity_id
_entity_poly.type
_entity_poly.pdbx_seq_one_letter_code
_entity_poly.pdbx_strand_id
1 'polypeptide(L)'
;MLWTAGSFLLTIFPQFVTVEPMDQLDDEEGLPEKLAIRNWQFHKEWEQPPRFAQVGSFEYEYDIEMEKQQQDQVDCIKAACEKLEMEMEAAAMLMRQDLMRHQEQLRRMEELHNQEVQKRKQLKLRQEERRHSDEDMRRQQEGLKGREPSLM
;
A
#
# COMPACT_ATOMS: atom_id res chain seq x y z
N MET A 1 27.48 -10.47 8.17
CA MET A 1 26.77 -9.47 7.35
C MET A 1 25.51 -9.07 8.12
N LEU A 2 25.51 -7.90 8.80
CA LEU A 2 24.42 -7.48 9.69
C LEU A 2 23.82 -6.12 9.27
N TRP A 3 23.63 -5.89 7.97
CA TRP A 3 23.00 -4.66 7.47
C TRP A 3 21.79 -4.99 6.59
N THR A 4 20.73 -5.55 7.16
CA THR A 4 19.42 -5.67 6.50
C THR A 4 18.30 -5.62 7.54
N ALA A 5 18.15 -4.49 8.24
CA ALA A 5 16.99 -4.25 9.10
C ALA A 5 15.90 -3.46 8.35
N GLY A 6 15.65 -3.79 7.07
CA GLY A 6 14.70 -3.06 6.24
C GLY A 6 14.19 -3.88 5.06
N SER A 7 12.98 -3.55 4.58
CA SER A 7 12.37 -4.12 3.38
C SER A 7 12.78 -3.33 2.14
N PHE A 8 13.12 -4.04 1.06
CA PHE A 8 13.41 -3.44 -0.25
C PHE A 8 12.23 -3.69 -1.20
N LEU A 9 11.66 -2.62 -1.76
CA LEU A 9 10.48 -2.64 -2.61
C LEU A 9 10.82 -2.09 -4.00
N LEU A 10 10.27 -2.70 -5.06
CA LEU A 10 10.50 -2.27 -6.45
C LEU A 10 9.28 -1.64 -7.12
N THR A 11 8.07 -1.92 -6.63
CA THR A 11 6.82 -1.47 -7.24
C THR A 11 5.93 -0.76 -6.23
N ILE A 12 4.81 -0.20 -6.71
CA ILE A 12 3.77 0.38 -5.86
C ILE A 12 3.09 -0.66 -4.96
N PHE A 13 3.14 -1.93 -5.36
CA PHE A 13 2.61 -3.02 -4.57
C PHE A 13 3.68 -3.44 -3.56
N PRO A 14 3.37 -3.52 -2.26
CA PRO A 14 4.36 -3.72 -1.20
C PRO A 14 4.83 -5.19 -1.10
N GLN A 15 5.30 -5.75 -2.22
CA GLN A 15 6.06 -7.00 -2.26
C GLN A 15 7.54 -6.71 -2.00
N PHE A 16 8.09 -7.33 -0.97
CA PHE A 16 9.50 -7.23 -0.66
C PHE A 16 10.32 -8.17 -1.56
N VAL A 17 11.54 -7.74 -1.86
CA VAL A 17 12.49 -8.53 -2.63
C VAL A 17 13.38 -9.33 -1.68
N THR A 18 13.45 -10.64 -1.90
CA THR A 18 14.49 -11.51 -1.31
C THR A 18 15.75 -11.45 -2.17
N VAL A 19 16.89 -11.28 -1.53
CA VAL A 19 18.20 -11.29 -2.19
C VAL A 19 19.01 -12.43 -1.60
N GLU A 20 19.26 -13.45 -2.42
CA GLU A 20 20.11 -14.58 -2.08
C GLU A 20 21.38 -14.53 -2.93
N PRO A 21 22.55 -14.88 -2.38
CA PRO A 21 23.75 -15.07 -3.17
C PRO A 21 23.51 -16.10 -4.27
N MET A 22 23.98 -15.84 -5.47
CA MET A 22 23.88 -16.82 -6.55
C MET A 22 24.92 -17.92 -6.33
N ASP A 23 24.46 -19.16 -6.21
CA ASP A 23 25.34 -20.33 -6.14
C ASP A 23 26.05 -20.54 -7.48
N GLN A 24 27.37 -20.75 -7.42
CA GLN A 24 28.19 -21.08 -8.58
C GLN A 24 28.28 -22.59 -8.70
N LEU A 25 27.41 -23.17 -9.53
CA LEU A 25 27.40 -24.59 -9.84
C LEU A 25 28.14 -24.82 -11.16
N ASP A 26 28.84 -25.95 -11.27
CA ASP A 26 29.49 -26.37 -12.52
C ASP A 26 28.48 -27.09 -13.41
N ASP A 27 28.16 -26.47 -14.55
CA ASP A 27 27.23 -26.99 -15.56
C ASP A 27 27.95 -27.51 -16.83
N GLU A 28 29.29 -27.36 -16.93
CA GLU A 28 30.05 -27.71 -18.14
C GLU A 28 30.70 -29.10 -18.04
N GLU A 29 31.42 -29.39 -16.95
CA GLU A 29 32.18 -30.64 -16.81
C GLU A 29 31.44 -31.70 -15.99
N GLY A 30 30.72 -31.27 -14.95
CA GLY A 30 29.92 -32.14 -14.09
C GLY A 30 30.76 -33.20 -13.36
N LEU A 31 30.13 -34.31 -12.98
CA LEU A 31 30.82 -35.42 -12.30
C LEU A 31 31.00 -36.63 -13.23
N PRO A 32 32.13 -36.75 -13.94
CA PRO A 32 32.37 -37.90 -14.81
C PRO A 32 32.65 -39.16 -13.98
N GLU A 33 32.21 -40.32 -14.46
CA GLU A 33 32.31 -41.61 -13.75
C GLU A 33 33.76 -41.98 -13.38
N LYS A 34 34.74 -41.56 -14.18
CA LYS A 34 36.17 -41.75 -13.90
C LYS A 34 36.64 -41.06 -12.61
N LEU A 35 35.94 -40.01 -12.17
CA LEU A 35 36.21 -39.26 -10.94
C LEU A 35 35.29 -39.68 -9.78
N ALA A 36 34.31 -40.54 -10.03
CA ALA A 36 33.39 -41.01 -9.00
C ALA A 36 34.11 -41.89 -7.96
N ILE A 37 33.80 -41.66 -6.67
CA ILE A 37 34.37 -42.43 -5.56
C ILE A 37 33.70 -43.80 -5.51
N ARG A 38 34.44 -44.85 -5.87
CA ARG A 38 33.97 -46.25 -5.85
C ARG A 38 34.07 -46.87 -4.46
N ASN A 39 33.25 -46.38 -3.53
CA ASN A 39 33.14 -46.97 -2.19
C ASN A 39 32.13 -48.14 -2.17
N TRP A 40 31.95 -48.76 -1.00
CA TRP A 40 30.96 -49.85 -0.83
C TRP A 40 29.53 -49.43 -1.17
N GLN A 41 29.13 -48.20 -0.82
CA GLN A 41 27.78 -47.68 -1.08
C GLN A 41 27.52 -47.54 -2.59
N PHE A 42 28.50 -47.03 -3.33
CA PHE A 42 28.47 -46.97 -4.78
C PHE A 42 28.20 -48.36 -5.36
N HIS A 43 28.96 -49.37 -4.99
CA HIS A 43 28.71 -50.72 -5.52
C HIS A 43 27.30 -51.25 -5.20
N LYS A 44 26.82 -51.01 -3.97
CA LYS A 44 25.47 -51.41 -3.54
C LYS A 44 24.37 -50.72 -4.36
N GLU A 45 24.48 -49.42 -4.60
CA GLU A 45 23.47 -48.68 -5.39
C GLU A 45 23.43 -49.15 -6.85
N TRP A 46 24.58 -49.54 -7.39
CA TRP A 46 24.71 -49.99 -8.78
C TRP A 46 24.31 -51.46 -9.00
N GLU A 47 24.04 -52.25 -7.95
CA GLU A 47 23.48 -53.60 -8.09
C GLU A 47 22.11 -53.59 -8.78
N GLN A 48 21.37 -52.49 -8.63
CA GLN A 48 20.06 -52.28 -9.21
C GLN A 48 20.16 -51.34 -10.41
N PRO A 49 19.94 -51.80 -11.65
CA PRO A 49 19.99 -50.92 -12.82
C PRO A 49 18.83 -49.90 -12.81
N PRO A 50 18.98 -48.78 -13.55
CA PRO A 50 17.88 -47.85 -13.78
C PRO A 50 16.65 -48.57 -14.31
N ARG A 51 15.51 -48.38 -13.65
CA ARG A 51 14.25 -49.05 -13.96
C ARG A 51 13.08 -48.17 -13.58
N PHE A 52 11.92 -48.45 -14.15
CA PHE A 52 10.66 -47.94 -13.63
C PHE A 52 10.20 -48.83 -12.48
N ALA A 53 9.87 -48.21 -11.34
CA ALA A 53 9.22 -48.94 -10.25
C ALA A 53 7.89 -49.52 -10.72
N GLN A 54 7.61 -50.77 -10.36
CA GLN A 54 6.37 -51.43 -10.77
C GLN A 54 5.20 -50.90 -9.93
N VAL A 55 4.05 -50.66 -10.54
CA VAL A 55 2.84 -50.24 -9.83
C VAL A 55 2.48 -51.29 -8.76
N GLY A 56 2.21 -50.83 -7.54
CA GLY A 56 1.95 -51.70 -6.38
C GLY A 56 3.20 -52.29 -5.74
N SER A 57 4.40 -51.95 -6.22
CA SER A 57 5.63 -52.16 -5.46
C SER A 57 5.80 -51.08 -4.41
N PHE A 58 6.53 -51.41 -3.34
CA PHE A 58 6.87 -50.45 -2.30
C PHE A 58 7.60 -49.22 -2.85
N GLU A 59 8.54 -49.40 -3.78
CA GLU A 59 9.28 -48.30 -4.40
C GLU A 59 8.34 -47.30 -5.08
N TYR A 60 7.39 -47.81 -5.88
CA TYR A 60 6.42 -46.97 -6.58
C TYR A 60 5.50 -46.22 -5.61
N GLU A 61 4.93 -46.92 -4.62
CA GLU A 61 4.00 -46.30 -3.66
C GLU A 61 4.70 -45.24 -2.81
N TYR A 62 5.93 -45.51 -2.37
CA TYR A 62 6.74 -44.57 -1.61
C TYR A 62 7.06 -43.31 -2.43
N ASP A 63 7.54 -43.46 -3.67
CA ASP A 63 7.89 -42.31 -4.52
C ASP A 63 6.67 -41.41 -4.77
N ILE A 64 5.51 -42.01 -5.05
CA ILE A 64 4.26 -41.27 -5.26
C ILE A 64 3.78 -40.58 -3.98
N GLU A 65 3.88 -41.22 -2.82
CA GLU A 65 3.50 -40.61 -1.55
C GLU A 65 4.40 -39.41 -1.21
N MET A 66 5.72 -39.55 -1.44
CA MET A 66 6.69 -38.48 -1.21
C MET A 66 6.50 -37.30 -2.18
N GLU A 67 6.25 -37.58 -3.47
CA GLU A 67 5.94 -36.55 -4.47
C GLU A 67 4.66 -35.80 -4.10
N LYS A 68 3.61 -36.52 -3.72
CA LYS A 68 2.35 -35.93 -3.28
C LYS A 68 2.56 -35.03 -2.05
N GLN A 69 3.32 -35.48 -1.05
CA GLN A 69 3.59 -34.69 0.15
C GLN A 69 4.34 -33.39 -0.18
N GLN A 70 5.33 -33.44 -1.08
CA GLN A 70 6.05 -32.26 -1.54
C GLN A 70 5.13 -31.30 -2.29
N GLN A 71 4.30 -31.83 -3.18
CA GLN A 71 3.34 -31.05 -3.95
C GLN A 71 2.30 -30.37 -3.03
N ASP A 72 1.72 -31.12 -2.09
CA ASP A 72 0.77 -30.60 -1.11
C ASP A 72 1.41 -29.49 -0.26
N GLN A 73 2.68 -29.63 0.15
CA GLN A 73 3.39 -28.60 0.89
C GLN A 73 3.58 -27.32 0.06
N VAL A 74 4.00 -27.45 -1.20
CA VAL A 74 4.16 -26.32 -2.12
C VAL A 74 2.84 -25.61 -2.34
N ASP A 75 1.75 -26.36 -2.53
CA ASP A 75 0.42 -25.81 -2.77
C ASP A 75 -0.15 -25.13 -1.52
N CYS A 76 0.11 -25.67 -0.33
CA CYS A 76 -0.21 -25.00 0.93
C CYS A 76 0.48 -23.63 1.04
N ILE A 77 1.78 -23.54 0.70
CA ILE A 77 2.52 -22.27 0.75
C ILE A 77 1.97 -21.28 -0.27
N LYS A 78 1.72 -21.72 -1.51
CA LYS A 78 1.12 -20.87 -2.55
C LYS A 78 -0.23 -20.32 -2.13
N ALA A 79 -1.13 -21.17 -1.61
CA ALA A 79 -2.44 -20.75 -1.14
C ALA A 79 -2.35 -19.74 0.02
N ALA A 80 -1.38 -19.90 0.92
CA ALA A 80 -1.13 -18.93 1.99
C ALA A 80 -0.64 -17.58 1.44
N CYS A 81 0.25 -17.59 0.44
CA CYS A 81 0.72 -16.38 -0.23
C CYS A 81 -0.41 -15.64 -0.96
N GLU A 82 -1.23 -16.35 -1.74
CA GLU A 82 -2.38 -15.77 -2.46
C GLU A 82 -3.40 -15.16 -1.49
N LYS A 83 -3.67 -15.85 -0.37
CA LYS A 83 -4.55 -15.33 0.68
C LYS A 83 -4.02 -14.02 1.27
N LEU A 84 -2.73 -13.96 1.57
CA LEU A 84 -2.11 -12.75 2.09
C LEU A 84 -2.20 -11.60 1.08
N GLU A 85 -1.98 -11.88 -0.21
CA GLU A 85 -2.09 -10.90 -1.28
C GLU A 85 -3.51 -10.32 -1.37
N MET A 86 -4.54 -11.18 -1.34
CA MET A 86 -5.94 -10.74 -1.32
C MET A 86 -6.28 -9.87 -0.09
N GLU A 87 -5.79 -10.26 1.10
CA GLU A 87 -6.01 -9.49 2.33
C GLU A 87 -5.33 -8.10 2.24
N MET A 88 -4.13 -8.04 1.67
CA MET A 88 -3.40 -6.78 1.46
C MET A 88 -4.09 -5.87 0.44
N GLU A 89 -4.58 -6.43 -0.67
CA GLU A 89 -5.37 -5.66 -1.65
C GLU A 89 -6.65 -5.12 -1.05
N ALA A 90 -7.37 -5.93 -0.27
CA ALA A 90 -8.59 -5.50 0.42
C ALA A 90 -8.28 -4.36 1.43
N ALA A 91 -7.21 -4.49 2.21
CA ALA A 91 -6.77 -3.45 3.14
C ALA A 91 -6.38 -2.16 2.40
N ALA A 92 -5.65 -2.26 1.28
CA ALA A 92 -5.27 -1.11 0.46
C ALA A 92 -6.49 -0.39 -0.12
N MET A 93 -7.49 -1.14 -0.60
CA MET A 93 -8.76 -0.57 -1.08
C MET A 93 -9.50 0.17 0.03
N LEU A 94 -9.60 -0.41 1.23
CA LEU A 94 -10.24 0.22 2.37
C LEU A 94 -9.54 1.51 2.78
N MET A 95 -8.21 1.49 2.90
CA MET A 95 -7.43 2.69 3.21
C MET A 95 -7.62 3.79 2.16
N ARG A 96 -7.67 3.43 0.87
CA ARG A 96 -7.91 4.38 -0.21
C ARG A 96 -9.31 4.99 -0.12
N GLN A 97 -10.32 4.18 0.21
CA GLN A 97 -11.69 4.65 0.39
C GLN A 97 -11.80 5.62 1.57
N ASP A 98 -11.22 5.29 2.72
CA ASP A 98 -11.23 6.13 3.91
C ASP A 98 -10.51 7.45 3.67
N LEU A 99 -9.38 7.43 2.96
CA LEU A 99 -8.67 8.64 2.57
C LEU A 99 -9.55 9.57 1.72
N MET A 100 -10.22 9.03 0.70
CA MET A 100 -11.14 9.80 -0.15
C MET A 100 -12.31 10.37 0.66
N ARG A 101 -12.86 9.59 1.60
CA ARG A 101 -13.94 10.04 2.47
C ARG A 101 -13.50 11.20 3.36
N HIS A 102 -12.32 11.13 3.95
CA HIS A 102 -11.78 12.21 4.78
C HIS A 102 -11.48 13.47 3.97
N GLN A 103 -10.95 13.34 2.76
CA GLN A 103 -10.74 14.48 1.85
C GLN A 103 -12.06 15.19 1.52
N GLU A 104 -13.12 14.45 1.22
CA GLU A 104 -14.43 15.02 0.94
C GLU A 104 -15.04 15.72 2.17
N GLN A 105 -14.85 15.14 3.37
CA GLN A 105 -15.29 15.77 4.62
C GLN A 105 -14.59 17.11 4.86
N LEU A 106 -13.27 17.16 4.65
CA LEU A 106 -12.49 18.39 4.77
C LEU A 106 -12.96 19.44 3.78
N ARG A 107 -13.17 19.07 2.51
CA ARG A 107 -13.67 19.97 1.47
C ARG A 107 -15.01 20.62 1.86
N ARG A 108 -15.96 19.83 2.38
CA ARG A 108 -17.27 20.35 2.84
C ARG A 108 -17.13 21.30 4.01
N MET A 109 -16.24 21.01 4.96
CA MET A 109 -16.00 21.91 6.09
C MET A 109 -15.37 23.23 5.63
N GLU A 110 -14.43 23.19 4.69
CA GLU A 110 -13.83 24.40 4.10
C GLU A 110 -14.86 25.24 3.34
N GLU A 111 -15.76 24.61 2.58
CA GLU A 111 -16.86 25.28 1.89
C GLU A 111 -17.80 26.00 2.87
N LEU A 112 -18.24 25.31 3.94
CA LEU A 112 -19.09 25.90 4.98
C LEU A 112 -18.38 27.07 5.68
N HIS A 113 -17.10 26.90 6.00
CA HIS A 113 -16.30 27.96 6.60
C HIS A 113 -16.22 29.19 5.69
N ASN A 114 -15.96 28.99 4.39
CA ASN A 114 -15.88 30.08 3.42
C ASN A 114 -17.22 30.80 3.26
N GLN A 115 -18.34 30.06 3.23
CA GLN A 115 -19.69 30.64 3.21
C GLN A 115 -19.95 31.52 4.44
N GLU A 116 -19.60 31.05 5.64
CA GLU A 116 -19.75 31.82 6.88
C GLU A 116 -18.88 33.09 6.87
N VAL A 117 -17.64 33.00 6.37
CA VAL A 117 -16.77 34.17 6.20
C VAL A 117 -17.36 35.18 5.23
N GLN A 118 -17.90 34.73 4.09
CA GLN A 118 -18.57 35.60 3.11
C GLN A 118 -19.81 36.28 3.72
N LYS A 119 -20.64 35.52 4.45
CA LYS A 119 -21.82 36.05 5.14
C LYS A 119 -21.46 37.12 6.17
N ARG A 120 -20.40 36.89 6.97
CA ARG A 120 -19.87 37.88 7.93
C ARG A 120 -19.38 39.14 7.22
N LYS A 121 -18.68 39.02 6.09
CA LYS A 121 -18.24 40.17 5.29
C LYS A 121 -19.44 40.99 4.78
N GLN A 122 -20.47 40.33 4.24
CA GLN A 122 -21.69 41.01 3.79
C GLN A 122 -22.43 41.73 4.92
N LEU A 123 -22.51 41.12 6.11
CA LEU A 123 -23.13 41.75 7.27
C LEU A 123 -22.35 42.99 7.74
N LYS A 124 -21.02 42.95 7.73
CA LYS A 124 -20.18 44.11 8.04
C LYS A 124 -20.40 45.26 7.06
N LEU A 125 -20.40 44.97 5.75
CA LEU A 125 -20.66 45.98 4.71
C LEU A 125 -22.02 46.65 4.91
N ARG A 126 -23.10 45.88 5.12
CA ARG A 126 -24.43 46.44 5.40
C ARG A 126 -24.48 47.27 6.68
N GLN A 127 -23.70 46.89 7.69
CA GLN A 127 -23.62 47.66 8.93
C GLN A 127 -22.88 48.99 8.71
N GLU A 128 -21.82 48.98 7.92
CA GLU A 128 -21.03 50.16 7.57
C GLU A 128 -21.83 51.14 6.70
N GLU A 129 -22.60 50.65 5.72
CA GLU A 129 -23.54 51.46 4.93
C GLU A 129 -24.58 52.18 5.81
N ARG A 130 -25.12 51.49 6.82
CA ARG A 130 -26.05 52.12 7.78
C ARG A 130 -25.38 53.22 8.58
N ARG A 131 -24.15 52.98 9.08
CA ARG A 131 -23.38 54.00 9.81
C ARG A 131 -23.07 55.21 8.92
N HIS A 132 -22.67 54.99 7.66
CA HIS A 132 -22.40 56.06 6.72
C HIS A 132 -23.65 56.90 6.43
N SER A 133 -24.79 56.25 6.21
CA SER A 133 -26.08 56.94 6.00
C SER A 133 -26.51 57.77 7.22
N ASP A 134 -26.36 57.22 8.42
CA ASP A 134 -26.66 57.93 9.68
C ASP A 134 -25.72 59.12 9.91
N GLU A 135 -24.42 58.97 9.59
CA GLU A 135 -23.43 60.04 9.66
C GLU A 135 -23.69 61.15 8.64
N ASP A 136 -24.06 60.80 7.40
CA ASP A 136 -24.44 61.78 6.37
C ASP A 136 -25.70 62.57 6.77
N MET A 137 -26.69 61.89 7.34
CA MET A 137 -27.90 62.54 7.86
C MET A 137 -27.60 63.48 9.03
N ARG A 138 -26.70 63.09 9.95
CA ARG A 138 -26.21 63.98 11.02
C ARG A 138 -25.47 65.18 10.47
N ARG A 139 -24.58 65.01 9.50
CA ARG A 139 -23.86 66.12 8.86
C ARG A 139 -24.81 67.09 8.16
N GLN A 140 -25.85 66.59 7.50
CA GLN A 140 -26.90 67.45 6.94
C GLN A 140 -27.66 68.20 8.03
N GLN A 141 -28.03 67.54 9.13
CA GLN A 141 -28.75 68.17 10.23
C GLN A 141 -27.90 69.22 10.98
N GLU A 142 -26.61 68.96 11.18
CA GLU A 142 -25.64 69.89 11.76
C GLU A 142 -25.34 71.06 10.81
N GLY A 143 -25.27 70.82 9.49
CA GLY A 143 -25.12 71.87 8.47
C GLY A 143 -26.35 72.78 8.32
N LEU A 144 -27.54 72.28 8.64
CA LEU A 144 -28.78 73.08 8.71
C LEU A 144 -28.86 73.91 10.00
N LYS A 145 -28.36 73.39 11.13
CA LYS A 145 -28.25 74.13 12.41
C LYS A 145 -27.12 75.17 12.44
N GLY A 146 -26.07 75.00 11.64
CA GLY A 146 -24.97 75.98 11.49
C GLY A 146 -25.29 77.17 10.57
N ARG A 147 -26.50 77.20 9.97
CA ARG A 147 -27.04 78.33 9.21
C ARG A 147 -28.18 79.01 9.98
N GLU A 148 -28.00 79.25 11.27
CA GLU A 148 -28.75 80.33 11.91
C GLU A 148 -28.01 81.65 11.63
N PRO A 149 -28.65 82.63 10.94
CA PRO A 149 -28.08 83.95 10.82
C PRO A 149 -28.10 84.59 12.22
N SER A 150 -26.90 84.82 12.77
CA SER A 150 -26.73 85.82 13.81
C SER A 150 -27.09 87.17 13.20
N LEU A 151 -28.26 87.73 13.52
CA LEU A 151 -28.54 89.16 13.48
C LEU A 151 -29.90 89.51 14.13
N MET A 152 -29.78 90.43 15.09
CA MET A 152 -30.76 91.25 15.82
C MET A 152 -31.55 90.60 16.96
#